data_AF-A0A3R7I8Z8-F1
#
_entry.id   AF-A0A3R7I8Z8-F1
#
_cell.length_a   1.000
_cell.length_b   1.000
_cell.length_c   1.000
_cell.angle_alpha   90.00
_cell.angle_beta   90.00
_cell.angle_gamma   90.00
#
_symmetry.space_group_name_H-M   'P 1'
#
loop_
_entity.id
_entity.type
_entity.pdbx_description
1 polymer ?
#
loop_
_entity_poly.entity_id
_entity_poly.type
_entity_poly.pdbx_seq_one_letter_code
_entity_poly.pdbx_strand_id
1 'polypeptide(L)' 'MRKERWGKKYKDKRNWREYNEKLVARGEAYISLDFIETWDKGLEKLNRGKVGAPYVYPECLMVFLAYLHVLLNI' A
#
# COMPACT_ATOMS: atom_id res chain seq x y z
N MET A 1 -13.49 18.60 48.74
CA MET A 1 -12.72 17.43 49.22
C MET A 1 -12.54 16.42 48.09
N ARG A 2 -11.30 16.13 47.68
CA ARG A 2 -11.02 15.05 46.71
C ARG A 2 -11.28 13.71 47.42
N LYS A 3 -12.27 12.95 46.97
CA LYS A 3 -12.53 11.61 47.51
C LYS A 3 -11.34 10.71 47.17
N GLU A 4 -10.63 10.23 48.18
CA GLU A 4 -9.54 9.27 47.98
C GLU A 4 -10.13 7.92 47.55
N ARG A 5 -9.53 7.31 46.53
CA ARG A 5 -10.01 6.04 45.96
C ARG A 5 -9.71 4.91 46.94
N TRP A 6 -10.74 4.25 47.46
CA TRP A 6 -10.60 3.11 48.36
C TRP A 6 -10.04 1.89 47.60
N GLY A 7 -9.04 1.20 48.19
CA GLY A 7 -8.41 -0.01 47.63
C GLY A 7 -6.97 0.16 47.14
N LYS A 8 -6.30 -0.96 46.82
CA LYS A 8 -4.90 -0.94 46.33
C LYS A 8 -4.80 -0.13 45.03
N LYS A 9 -3.79 0.75 44.94
CA LYS A 9 -3.49 1.53 43.72
C LYS A 9 -3.23 0.55 42.57
N TYR A 10 -4.03 0.66 41.50
CA TYR A 10 -3.80 -0.11 40.28
C TYR A 10 -2.41 0.23 39.72
N LYS A 11 -1.60 -0.80 39.48
CA LYS A 11 -0.35 -0.69 38.74
C LYS A 11 -0.59 -1.23 37.35
N ASP A 12 -0.52 -0.36 36.37
CA ASP A 12 -0.55 -0.76 34.97
C ASP A 12 0.72 -1.56 34.65
N LYS A 13 0.53 -2.76 34.09
CA LYS A 13 1.63 -3.64 33.65
C LYS A 13 1.77 -3.67 32.13
N ARG A 14 0.94 -2.92 31.40
CA ARG A 14 0.96 -2.89 29.94
C ARG A 14 2.17 -2.11 29.44
N ASN A 15 2.81 -2.63 28.41
CA ASN A 15 3.77 -1.88 27.63
C ASN A 15 3.00 -1.01 26.62
N TRP A 16 2.69 0.22 27.01
CA TRP A 16 1.91 1.14 26.19
C TRP A 16 2.56 1.49 24.85
N ARG A 17 3.90 1.48 24.78
CA ARG A 17 4.62 1.74 23.54
C ARG A 17 4.35 0.64 22.50
N GLU A 18 4.54 -0.61 22.91
CA GLU A 18 4.30 -1.77 22.05
C GLU A 18 2.82 -1.93 21.70
N TYR A 19 1.93 -1.71 22.68
CA TYR A 19 0.49 -1.81 22.44
C TYR A 19 -0.01 -0.74 21.47
N ASN A 20 0.47 0.50 21.60
CA ASN A 20 0.09 1.58 20.69
C ASN A 20 0.57 1.32 19.26
N GLU A 21 1.78 0.80 19.06
CA GLU A 21 2.28 0.44 17.73
C GLU A 21 1.37 -0.58 17.01
N LYS A 22 0.75 -1.49 17.75
CA LYS A 22 -0.22 -2.47 17.21
C LYS A 22 -1.58 -1.85 16.85
N LEU A 23 -1.91 -0.69 17.42
CA LEU A 23 -3.17 0.02 17.18
C LEU A 23 -3.08 1.06 16.05
N VAL A 24 -1.88 1.35 15.54
CA VAL A 24 -1.71 2.26 14.40
C VAL A 24 -2.15 1.55 13.12
N ALA A 25 -3.34 1.87 12.62
CA ALA A 25 -3.74 1.52 11.26
C ALA A 25 -2.85 2.30 10.27
N ARG A 26 -2.01 1.58 9.50
CA ARG A 26 -1.02 2.18 8.58
C ARG A 26 -1.60 2.56 7.21
N GLY A 27 -2.86 3.00 7.18
CA GLY A 27 -3.58 3.37 5.97
C GLY A 27 -4.08 2.17 5.16
N GLU A 28 -5.08 2.44 4.32
CA GLU A 28 -5.59 1.52 3.30
C GLU A 28 -5.15 2.06 1.93
N ALA A 29 -4.70 1.17 1.04
CA ALA A 29 -4.30 1.53 -0.31
C ALA A 29 -5.28 0.91 -1.31
N TYR A 30 -5.84 1.75 -2.19
CA TYR A 30 -6.68 1.31 -3.29
C TYR A 30 -5.87 1.32 -4.58
N ILE A 31 -5.87 0.18 -5.28
CA ILE A 31 -5.17 0.03 -6.56
C ILE A 31 -6.24 -0.21 -7.63
N SER A 32 -6.32 0.70 -8.61
CA SER A 32 -7.17 0.47 -9.80
C SER A 32 -6.49 -0.54 -10.73
N LEU A 33 -7.29 -1.47 -11.25
CA LEU A 33 -6.88 -2.47 -12.23
C LEU A 33 -7.52 -2.23 -13.60
N ASP A 34 -8.15 -1.07 -13.79
CA ASP A 34 -8.93 -0.75 -15.01
C ASP A 34 -8.03 -0.75 -16.26
N PHE A 35 -6.73 -0.48 -16.09
CA PHE A 35 -5.76 -0.51 -17.18
C PHE A 35 -5.62 -1.90 -17.82
N ILE A 36 -5.94 -2.98 -17.10
CA ILE A 36 -5.88 -4.35 -17.62
C ILE A 36 -6.89 -4.53 -18.77
N GLU A 37 -8.06 -3.90 -18.71
CA GLU A 37 -9.09 -4.01 -19.75
C GLU A 37 -8.64 -3.47 -21.10
N THR A 38 -7.69 -2.53 -21.09
CA THR A 38 -7.16 -1.89 -22.32
C THR A 38 -5.75 -2.36 -22.67
N TRP A 39 -5.21 -3.32 -21.92
CA TRP A 39 -3.83 -3.78 -21.99
C TRP A 39 -3.41 -4.19 -23.40
N ASP A 40 -4.13 -5.15 -23.99
CA ASP A 40 -3.79 -5.71 -25.30
C ASP A 40 -3.83 -4.65 -26.40
N LYS A 41 -4.84 -3.78 -26.38
CA LYS A 41 -4.98 -2.68 -27.34
C LYS A 41 -3.84 -1.67 -27.21
N GLY A 42 -3.44 -1.34 -25.99
CA GLY A 42 -2.31 -0.45 -25.72
C GLY A 42 -1.00 -1.04 -26.20
N LEU A 43 -0.77 -2.32 -25.90
CA LEU A 43 0.41 -3.07 -26.32
C LEU A 43 0.54 -3.18 -27.84
N GLU A 44 -0.55 -3.54 -28.52
CA GLU A 44 -0.57 -3.64 -29.97
C GLU A 44 -0.27 -2.27 -30.60
N LYS A 45 -0.88 -1.20 -30.08
CA LYS A 45 -0.64 0.16 -30.57
C LYS A 45 0.81 0.60 -30.41
N LEU A 46 1.44 0.34 -29.25
CA LEU A 46 2.82 0.75 -28.96
C LEU A 46 3.86 -0.07 -29.74
N ASN A 47 3.50 -1.27 -30.18
CA ASN A 47 4.43 -2.19 -30.85
C ASN A 47 4.06 -2.49 -32.31
N ARG A 48 3.05 -1.80 -32.84
CA ARG A 48 2.59 -1.96 -34.22
C ARG A 48 3.73 -1.69 -35.21
N GLY A 49 3.97 -2.66 -36.10
CA GLY A 49 4.95 -2.53 -37.18
C GLY A 49 6.41 -2.60 -36.73
N LYS A 50 6.70 -2.91 -35.46
CA LYS A 50 8.07 -3.16 -35.02
C LYS A 50 8.59 -4.49 -35.56
N VAL A 51 9.77 -4.44 -36.15
CA VAL A 51 10.54 -5.63 -36.56
C VAL A 51 11.94 -5.49 -35.98
N GLY A 52 12.32 -6.39 -35.06
CA GLY A 52 13.64 -6.38 -34.41
C GLY A 52 13.89 -5.26 -33.37
N ALA A 53 13.02 -4.24 -33.31
CA ALA A 53 13.09 -3.19 -32.29
C ALA A 53 12.60 -3.70 -30.92
N PRO A 54 13.17 -3.22 -29.79
CA PRO A 54 12.72 -3.58 -28.46
C PRO A 54 11.23 -3.32 -28.22
N TYR A 55 10.62 -4.24 -27.47
CA TYR A 55 9.24 -4.13 -27.05
C TYR A 55 9.06 -2.96 -26.08
N VAL A 56 8.00 -2.17 -26.26
CA VAL A 56 7.68 -1.04 -25.40
C VAL A 56 6.45 -1.39 -24.59
N TYR A 57 6.57 -1.21 -23.28
CA TYR A 57 5.48 -1.39 -22.33
C TYR A 57 4.71 -0.09 -22.12
N PRO A 58 3.41 -0.16 -21.79
CA PRO A 58 2.62 1.02 -21.53
C PRO A 58 3.02 1.68 -20.22
N GLU A 59 2.85 3.00 -20.13
CA GLU A 59 3.12 3.78 -18.91
C GLU A 59 2.29 3.30 -17.71
N CYS A 60 1.05 2.85 -17.94
CA CYS A 60 0.18 2.34 -16.87
C CYS A 60 0.78 1.13 -16.15
N LEU A 61 1.58 0.29 -16.83
CA LEU A 61 2.32 -0.79 -16.16
C LEU A 61 3.34 -0.21 -15.19
N MET A 62 4.11 0.77 -15.63
CA MET A 62 5.19 1.36 -14.83
C MET A 62 4.62 2.05 -13.58
N VAL A 63 3.49 2.76 -13.73
CA VAL A 63 2.76 3.38 -12.60
C VAL A 63 2.26 2.32 -11.63
N PHE A 64 1.65 1.23 -12.12
CA PHE A 64 1.18 0.14 -11.28
C PHE A 64 2.32 -0.51 -10.50
N LEU A 65 3.44 -0.83 -11.17
CA LEU A 65 4.61 -1.44 -10.53
C LEU A 65 5.28 -0.49 -9.52
N ALA A 66 5.36 0.81 -9.81
CA ALA A 66 5.86 1.80 -8.86
C ALA A 66 4.98 1.85 -7.59
N TYR A 67 3.67 1.73 -7.75
CA TYR A 67 2.75 1.68 -6.61
C TYR A 67 2.97 0.42 -5.77
N LEU A 68 3.16 -0.75 -6.40
CA LEU A 68 3.49 -1.98 -5.69
C LEU A 68 4.84 -1.89 -4.96
N HIS A 69 5.86 -1.31 -5.57
CA HIS A 69 7.18 -1.08 -4.95
C HIS A 69 7.05 -0.28 -3.65
N VAL A 70 6.29 0.83 -3.69
CA VAL A 70 6.06 1.68 -2.52
C VAL A 70 5.21 0.99 -1.46
N LEU A 71 4.13 0.30 -1.88
CA LEU A 71 3.19 -0.34 -0.96
C LEU A 71 3.80 -1.54 -0.24
N LEU A 72 4.54 -2.38 -0.98
CA LEU A 72 5.10 -3.62 -0.49
C LEU A 72 6.54 -3.46 0.02
N ASN A 73 7.18 -2.33 -0.27
CA ASN A 73 8.57 -2.03 0.10
C ASN A 73 9.54 -3.11 -0.43
N ILE A 74 9.43 -3.45 -1.73
CA ILE A 74 10.21 -4.49 -2.44
C ILE A 74 10.98 -3.94 -3.62
#